data_AF-A0A521ADY8-F1
#
_entry.id   AF-A0A521ADY8-F1
#
_cell.length_a   1.000
_cell.length_b   1.000
_cell.length_c   1.000
_cell.angle_alpha   90.00
_cell.angle_beta   90.00
_cell.angle_gamma   90.00
#
_symmetry.space_group_name_H-M   'P 1'
#
loop_
_entity.id
_entity.type
_entity.pdbx_description
1 polymer ?
#
loop_
_entity_poly.entity_id
_entity_poly.type
_entity_poly.pdbx_seq_one_letter_code
_entity_poly.pdbx_strand_id
1 'polypeptide(L)'
;MKRLVLICFVAAFLPVTATYAQTYLQVRSQIVPPGEGYDIKEEIREMKEISALIDRFIKYTQNEDWGKAEEVKRSILVRMRDEIQHTKIKLHDEQRKAERGESLDVYVRDEDGGPERVIKNYDLKLFKQRLQDQEDIFRKLAALHLDSPSNKWKKAKEHEQLMLLFEDTLKEEIQQLKSWQ
;
A
#
# COMPACT_ATOMS: atom_id res chain seq x y z
N MET A 1 5.83 -52.06 20.02
CA MET A 1 4.53 -51.59 19.50
C MET A 1 4.53 -50.08 19.50
N LYS A 2 4.42 -49.47 18.31
CA LYS A 2 4.52 -48.02 18.07
C LYS A 2 3.21 -47.35 18.50
N ARG A 3 3.27 -46.28 19.30
CA ARG A 3 2.14 -45.36 19.53
C ARG A 3 2.35 -44.12 18.66
N LEU A 4 1.60 -44.06 17.57
CA LEU A 4 1.35 -42.87 16.76
C LEU A 4 0.23 -42.09 17.45
N VAL A 5 0.50 -40.87 17.89
CA VAL A 5 -0.54 -39.89 18.22
C VAL A 5 -0.32 -38.70 17.30
N LEU A 6 -1.14 -38.68 16.25
CA LEU A 6 -1.45 -37.52 15.43
C LEU A 6 -2.67 -36.85 16.07
N ILE A 7 -2.70 -35.51 16.13
CA ILE A 7 -3.86 -34.67 15.73
C ILE A 7 -3.50 -33.19 15.96
N CYS A 8 -3.32 -32.51 14.84
CA CYS A 8 -3.62 -31.12 14.47
C CYS A 8 -3.85 -30.07 15.58
N PHE A 9 -2.88 -29.16 15.73
CA PHE A 9 -3.04 -27.85 16.37
C PHE A 9 -2.80 -26.72 15.35
N VAL A 10 -3.58 -26.70 14.26
CA VAL A 10 -3.54 -25.59 13.27
C VAL A 10 -4.98 -25.16 12.99
N ALA A 11 -5.62 -24.48 13.95
CA ALA A 11 -6.96 -23.91 13.74
C ALA A 11 -7.35 -22.83 14.76
N ALA A 12 -6.45 -21.92 15.15
CA ALA A 12 -6.82 -20.87 16.13
C ALA A 12 -6.21 -19.48 15.91
N PHE A 13 -5.71 -19.15 14.72
CA PHE A 13 -5.16 -17.80 14.45
C PHE A 13 -5.53 -17.22 13.08
N LEU A 14 -6.73 -17.52 12.57
CA LEU A 14 -7.29 -16.82 11.41
C LEU A 14 -8.75 -16.47 11.71
N PRO A 15 -9.01 -15.29 12.31
CA PRO A 15 -10.00 -14.44 11.64
C PRO A 15 -9.76 -12.92 11.75
N VAL A 16 -8.58 -12.43 12.14
CA VAL A 16 -8.39 -10.96 12.33
C VAL A 16 -7.94 -10.24 11.06
N THR A 17 -7.29 -10.92 10.11
CA THR A 17 -6.79 -10.28 8.87
C THR A 17 -7.88 -10.10 7.80
N ALA A 18 -8.90 -10.95 7.79
CA ALA A 18 -9.98 -10.90 6.79
C ALA A 18 -10.90 -9.68 6.97
N THR A 19 -11.14 -9.25 8.21
CA THR A 19 -12.06 -8.14 8.52
C THR A 19 -11.50 -6.76 8.19
N TYR A 20 -10.18 -6.55 8.24
CA TYR A 20 -9.59 -5.25 7.90
C TYR A 20 -9.59 -4.98 6.40
N ALA A 21 -9.29 -6.00 5.58
CA ALA A 21 -9.34 -5.89 4.12
C ALA A 21 -10.77 -5.62 3.60
N GLN A 22 -11.78 -6.20 4.26
CA GLN A 22 -13.18 -6.09 3.83
C GLN A 22 -13.81 -4.72 4.13
N THR A 23 -13.34 -4.00 5.15
CA THR A 23 -13.93 -2.69 5.53
C THR A 23 -13.38 -1.53 4.67
N TYR A 24 -12.16 -1.67 4.14
CA TYR A 24 -11.54 -0.65 3.28
C TYR A 24 -12.01 -0.69 1.81
N LEU A 25 -12.38 -1.88 1.30
CA LEU A 25 -12.80 -2.08 -0.09
C LEU A 25 -14.16 -1.45 -0.46
N GLN A 26 -14.95 -1.01 0.52
CA GLN A 26 -16.35 -0.67 0.30
C GLN A 26 -16.63 0.81 -0.03
N VAL A 27 -15.59 1.66 -0.23
CA VAL A 27 -15.75 3.13 -0.32
C VAL A 27 -15.48 3.74 -1.71
N ARG A 28 -15.11 2.99 -2.76
CA ARG A 28 -14.60 3.62 -4.00
C ARG A 28 -15.19 3.09 -5.32
N SER A 29 -16.49 2.84 -5.38
CA SER A 29 -17.22 2.73 -6.65
C SER A 29 -17.49 4.12 -7.23
N GLN A 30 -17.14 4.31 -8.51
CA GLN A 30 -17.34 5.49 -9.37
C GLN A 30 -16.24 6.57 -9.32
N ILE A 31 -15.29 6.45 -10.25
CA ILE A 31 -14.29 7.48 -10.58
C ILE A 31 -14.35 7.70 -12.09
N VAL A 32 -14.56 8.96 -12.52
CA VAL A 32 -14.52 9.42 -13.91
C VAL A 32 -13.04 9.51 -14.35
N PRO A 33 -12.69 9.14 -15.60
CA PRO A 33 -11.29 8.92 -16.00
C PRO A 33 -10.49 10.23 -16.18
N PRO A 34 -9.22 10.28 -15.74
CA PRO A 34 -8.25 11.29 -16.14
C PRO A 34 -7.56 10.95 -17.47
N GLY A 35 -7.04 11.98 -18.13
CA GLY A 35 -6.58 11.97 -19.53
C GLY A 35 -5.31 11.16 -19.86
N GLU A 36 -5.09 10.94 -21.16
CA GLU A 36 -4.01 10.14 -21.76
C GLU A 36 -2.60 10.53 -21.29
N GLY A 37 -1.76 9.54 -20.96
CA GLY A 37 -0.31 9.73 -20.77
C GLY A 37 0.34 9.04 -19.58
N TYR A 38 -0.40 8.29 -18.75
CA TYR A 38 0.17 7.63 -17.57
C TYR A 38 0.81 6.27 -17.90
N ASP A 39 2.10 6.10 -17.62
CA ASP A 39 2.80 4.82 -17.86
C ASP A 39 2.54 3.81 -16.73
N ILE A 40 1.40 3.14 -16.83
CA ILE A 40 1.00 2.10 -15.89
C ILE A 40 1.99 0.93 -15.80
N LYS A 41 2.86 0.72 -16.81
CA LYS A 41 3.83 -0.38 -16.78
C LYS A 41 4.92 -0.11 -15.75
N GLU A 42 5.30 1.16 -15.57
CA GLU A 42 6.32 1.55 -14.61
C GLU A 42 5.82 1.35 -13.17
N GLU A 43 4.60 1.81 -12.86
CA GLU A 43 3.96 1.57 -11.56
C GLU A 43 3.87 0.07 -11.22
N ILE A 44 3.47 -0.75 -12.21
CA ILE A 44 3.39 -2.20 -12.05
C ILE A 44 4.78 -2.80 -11.79
N ARG A 45 5.83 -2.29 -12.44
CA ARG A 45 7.21 -2.74 -12.23
C ARG A 45 7.67 -2.41 -10.81
N GLU A 46 7.45 -1.17 -10.37
CA GLU A 46 7.85 -0.69 -9.04
C GLU A 46 7.12 -1.44 -7.93
N MET A 47 5.80 -1.64 -8.07
CA MET A 47 5.01 -2.46 -7.16
C MET A 47 5.58 -3.89 -7.07
N LYS A 48 5.88 -4.53 -8.21
CA LYS A 48 6.46 -5.89 -8.21
C LYS A 48 7.82 -5.96 -7.53
N GLU A 49 8.66 -4.94 -7.67
CA GLU A 49 9.96 -4.89 -6.99
C GLU A 49 9.79 -4.80 -5.47
N ILE A 50 8.84 -4.00 -4.99
CA ILE A 50 8.50 -3.91 -3.56
C ILE A 50 7.92 -5.23 -3.05
N SER A 51 6.93 -5.81 -3.72
CA SER A 51 6.35 -7.12 -3.34
C SER A 51 7.42 -8.20 -3.20
N ALA A 52 8.37 -8.27 -4.15
CA ALA A 52 9.45 -9.24 -4.11
C ALA A 52 10.41 -9.03 -2.92
N LEU A 53 10.61 -7.78 -2.47
CA LEU A 53 11.39 -7.50 -1.26
C LEU A 53 10.61 -7.89 0.00
N ILE A 54 9.30 -7.65 0.04
CA ILE A 54 8.44 -8.05 1.16
C ILE A 54 8.45 -9.58 1.33
N ASP A 55 8.33 -10.33 0.24
CA ASP A 55 8.41 -11.79 0.27
C ASP A 55 9.76 -12.28 0.84
N ARG A 56 10.86 -11.62 0.47
CA ARG A 56 12.19 -11.92 1.04
C ARG A 56 12.27 -11.60 2.53
N PHE A 57 11.69 -10.47 2.96
CA PHE A 57 11.63 -10.10 4.37
C PHE A 57 10.86 -11.16 5.18
N ILE A 58 9.68 -11.57 4.71
CA ILE A 58 8.87 -12.62 5.33
C ILE A 58 9.66 -13.93 5.39
N LYS A 59 10.33 -14.30 4.30
CA LYS A 59 11.17 -15.51 4.27
C LYS A 59 12.30 -15.44 5.30
N TYR A 60 13.01 -14.32 5.43
CA TYR A 60 14.11 -14.21 6.39
C TYR A 60 13.63 -14.19 7.84
N THR A 61 12.52 -13.52 8.12
CA THR A 61 11.92 -13.54 9.46
C THR A 61 11.41 -14.93 9.85
N GLN A 62 10.82 -15.67 8.91
CA GLN A 62 10.41 -17.08 9.12
C GLN A 62 11.58 -18.01 9.46
N ASN A 63 12.76 -17.75 8.89
CA ASN A 63 13.99 -18.51 9.15
C ASN A 63 14.82 -17.93 10.31
N GLU A 64 14.29 -16.93 11.03
CA GLU A 64 14.97 -16.20 12.10
C GLU A 64 16.33 -15.60 11.69
N ASP A 65 16.54 -15.33 10.39
CA ASP A 65 17.71 -14.65 9.86
C ASP A 65 17.52 -13.12 9.97
N TRP A 66 17.56 -12.64 11.22
CA TRP A 66 17.27 -11.25 11.55
C TRP A 66 18.21 -10.24 10.88
N GLY A 67 19.47 -10.64 10.64
CA GLY A 67 20.46 -9.80 9.96
C GLY A 67 20.04 -9.51 8.52
N LYS A 68 19.68 -10.56 7.76
CA LYS A 68 19.19 -10.39 6.39
C LYS A 68 17.81 -9.74 6.33
N ALA A 69 16.93 -10.01 7.31
CA ALA A 69 15.64 -9.33 7.39
C ALA A 69 15.81 -7.80 7.54
N GLU A 70 16.74 -7.35 8.38
CA GLU A 70 17.03 -5.91 8.55
C GLU A 70 17.69 -5.31 7.29
N GLU A 71 18.55 -6.05 6.59
CA GLU A 71 19.11 -5.62 5.30
C GLU A 71 18.00 -5.40 4.25
N VAL A 72 17.10 -6.37 4.10
CA VAL A 72 15.97 -6.26 3.17
C VAL A 72 15.04 -5.11 3.54
N LYS A 73 14.75 -4.91 4.83
CA LYS A 73 13.96 -3.76 5.30
C LYS A 73 14.61 -2.43 4.88
N ARG A 74 15.93 -2.29 4.98
CA ARG A 74 16.63 -1.08 4.51
C ARG A 74 16.44 -0.88 3.00
N SER A 75 16.51 -1.95 2.21
CA SER A 75 16.21 -1.88 0.76
C SER A 75 14.76 -1.44 0.50
N ILE A 76 13.80 -1.95 1.26
CA ILE A 76 12.39 -1.55 1.16
C ILE A 76 12.25 -0.05 1.49
N LEU A 77 12.86 0.44 2.56
CA LEU A 77 12.81 1.86 2.93
C LEU A 77 13.39 2.77 1.84
N VAL A 78 14.45 2.36 1.15
CA VAL A 78 14.98 3.11 0.00
C VAL A 78 13.93 3.20 -1.10
N ARG A 79 13.32 2.07 -1.49
CA ARG A 79 12.28 2.05 -2.53
C ARG A 79 11.04 2.84 -2.17
N MET A 80 10.58 2.76 -0.92
CA MET A 80 9.47 3.58 -0.43
C MET A 80 9.78 5.08 -0.53
N ARG A 81 11.02 5.49 -0.23
CA ARG A 81 11.43 6.89 -0.35
C ARG A 81 11.40 7.36 -1.80
N ASP A 82 11.90 6.54 -2.72
CA ASP A 82 11.90 6.86 -4.15
C ASP A 82 10.46 7.03 -4.66
N GLU A 83 9.55 6.14 -4.26
CA GLU A 83 8.14 6.22 -4.63
C GLU A 83 7.42 7.44 -4.01
N ILE A 84 7.68 7.75 -2.75
CA ILE A 84 7.19 8.99 -2.12
C ILE A 84 7.66 10.22 -2.91
N GLN A 85 8.92 10.22 -3.35
CA GLN A 85 9.46 11.32 -4.15
C GLN A 85 8.79 11.40 -5.53
N HIS A 86 8.53 10.25 -6.16
CA HIS A 86 7.79 10.17 -7.43
C HIS A 86 6.37 10.72 -7.27
N THR A 87 5.64 10.30 -6.22
CA THR A 87 4.31 10.81 -5.89
C THR A 87 4.31 12.33 -5.61
N LYS A 88 5.36 12.88 -4.97
CA LYS A 88 5.51 14.34 -4.81
C LYS A 88 5.62 15.08 -6.14
N ILE A 89 6.34 14.52 -7.11
CA ILE A 89 6.49 15.10 -8.45
C ILE A 89 5.13 15.09 -9.16
N LYS A 90 4.43 13.95 -9.18
CA LYS A 90 3.07 13.83 -9.74
C LYS A 90 2.11 14.86 -9.13
N LEU A 91 2.15 14.99 -7.79
CA LEU A 91 1.31 15.94 -7.08
C LEU A 91 1.56 17.40 -7.53
N HIS A 92 2.83 17.77 -7.69
CA HIS A 92 3.20 19.12 -8.10
C HIS A 92 2.80 19.40 -9.56
N ASP A 93 2.88 18.41 -10.45
CA ASP A 93 2.43 18.56 -11.84
C ASP A 93 0.90 18.72 -11.92
N GLU A 94 0.15 17.98 -11.10
CA GLU A 94 -1.30 18.15 -10.98
C GLU A 94 -1.69 19.50 -10.37
N GLN A 95 -0.92 20.04 -9.43
CA GLN A 95 -1.13 21.41 -8.92
C GLN A 95 -1.05 22.43 -10.05
N ARG A 96 -0.02 22.32 -10.91
CA ARG A 96 0.16 23.22 -12.05
C ARG A 96 -0.96 23.08 -13.08
N LYS A 97 -1.46 21.86 -13.34
CA LYS A 97 -2.62 21.66 -14.22
C LYS A 97 -3.88 22.31 -13.64
N ALA A 98 -4.13 22.13 -12.34
CA ALA A 98 -5.27 22.74 -11.66
C ALA A 98 -5.21 24.29 -11.73
N GLU A 99 -4.02 24.88 -11.55
CA GLU A 99 -3.82 26.33 -11.70
C GLU A 99 -4.11 26.84 -13.12
N ARG A 100 -3.91 26.01 -14.14
CA ARG A 100 -4.25 26.29 -15.54
C ARG A 100 -5.70 25.96 -15.90
N GLY A 101 -6.50 25.41 -14.98
CA GLY A 101 -7.86 24.96 -15.24
C GLY A 101 -7.95 23.66 -16.04
N GLU A 102 -6.88 22.88 -16.07
CA GLU A 102 -6.76 21.60 -16.80
C GLU A 102 -7.05 20.38 -15.91
N SER A 103 -7.49 20.60 -14.66
CA SER A 103 -7.79 19.52 -13.71
C SER A 103 -9.14 18.87 -14.00
N LEU A 104 -9.28 17.62 -13.58
CA LEU A 104 -10.52 16.88 -13.73
C LEU A 104 -11.45 17.08 -12.54
N ASP A 105 -12.68 17.41 -12.88
CA ASP A 105 -13.82 17.43 -11.99
C ASP A 105 -14.56 16.10 -12.13
N VAL A 106 -14.69 15.36 -11.03
CA VAL A 106 -15.40 14.07 -11.00
C VAL A 106 -16.77 14.27 -10.38
N TYR A 107 -17.80 13.82 -11.08
CA TYR A 107 -19.17 13.84 -10.59
C TYR A 107 -19.47 12.52 -9.88
N VAL A 108 -19.85 12.59 -8.61
CA VAL A 108 -20.13 11.43 -7.77
C VAL A 108 -21.60 11.44 -7.38
N ARG A 109 -22.29 10.32 -7.61
CA ARG A 109 -23.65 10.10 -7.15
C ARG A 109 -23.64 9.06 -6.05
N ASP A 110 -24.29 9.36 -4.93
CA ASP A 110 -24.48 8.40 -3.84
C ASP A 110 -25.28 7.18 -4.36
N GLU A 111 -24.97 5.96 -3.89
CA GLU A 111 -25.60 4.70 -4.37
C GLU A 111 -27.12 4.70 -4.21
N ASP A 112 -27.65 5.47 -3.26
CA ASP A 112 -29.07 5.66 -3.00
C ASP A 112 -29.75 6.65 -3.98
N GLY A 113 -29.06 7.10 -5.03
CA GLY A 113 -29.60 8.02 -6.03
C GLY A 113 -29.69 9.48 -5.57
N GLY A 114 -28.90 9.84 -4.55
CA GLY A 114 -28.83 11.19 -3.99
C GLY A 114 -28.36 12.27 -4.98
N PRO A 115 -28.35 13.55 -4.54
CA PRO A 115 -27.87 14.66 -5.37
C PRO A 115 -26.41 14.45 -5.76
N GLU A 116 -26.11 14.68 -7.04
CA GLU A 116 -24.76 14.57 -7.59
C GLU A 116 -23.83 15.62 -6.96
N ARG A 117 -22.65 15.17 -6.50
CA ARG A 117 -21.62 16.02 -5.90
C ARG A 117 -20.46 16.14 -6.85
N VAL A 118 -20.01 17.37 -7.10
CA VAL A 118 -18.81 17.62 -7.91
C VAL A 118 -17.57 17.63 -7.02
N ILE A 119 -16.65 16.70 -7.25
CA ILE A 119 -15.33 16.70 -6.65
C ILE A 119 -14.38 17.41 -7.60
N LYS A 120 -14.05 18.66 -7.27
CA LYS A 120 -13.08 19.44 -8.04
C LYS A 120 -11.65 19.04 -7.76
N ASN A 121 -10.80 19.08 -8.78
CA ASN A 121 -9.39 18.73 -8.66
C ASN A 121 -9.20 17.32 -8.07
N TYR A 122 -9.93 16.35 -8.62
CA TYR A 122 -10.01 15.00 -8.07
C TYR A 122 -8.62 14.35 -7.94
N ASP A 123 -7.82 14.41 -9.00
CA ASP A 123 -6.46 13.85 -9.04
C ASP A 123 -5.55 14.50 -7.99
N LEU A 124 -5.63 15.82 -7.83
CA LEU A 124 -4.88 16.55 -6.83
C LEU A 124 -5.21 16.08 -5.40
N LYS A 125 -6.50 15.91 -5.09
CA LYS A 125 -6.94 15.43 -3.78
C LYS A 125 -6.48 13.99 -3.54
N LEU A 126 -6.54 13.16 -4.56
CA LEU A 126 -6.10 11.77 -4.53
C LEU A 126 -4.59 11.66 -4.28
N PHE A 127 -3.76 12.37 -5.04
CA PHE A 127 -2.30 12.37 -4.85
C PHE A 127 -1.90 12.90 -3.46
N LYS A 128 -2.60 13.91 -2.93
CA LYS A 128 -2.37 14.38 -1.55
C LYS A 128 -2.62 13.29 -0.51
N GLN A 129 -3.74 12.57 -0.65
CA GLN A 129 -4.08 11.48 0.27
C GLN A 129 -3.05 10.36 0.18
N ARG A 130 -2.71 9.90 -1.04
CA ARG A 130 -1.71 8.84 -1.24
C ARG A 130 -0.36 9.21 -0.64
N LEU A 131 0.11 10.43 -0.91
CA LEU A 131 1.37 10.92 -0.36
C LEU A 131 1.37 10.89 1.17
N GLN A 132 0.26 11.29 1.80
CA GLN A 132 0.12 11.26 3.25
C GLN A 132 0.20 9.82 3.79
N ASP A 133 -0.54 8.89 3.17
CA ASP A 133 -0.54 7.48 3.59
C ASP A 133 0.86 6.86 3.44
N GLN A 134 1.52 7.07 2.30
CA GLN A 134 2.88 6.61 2.04
C GLN A 134 3.90 7.18 3.06
N GLU A 135 3.85 8.48 3.34
CA GLU A 135 4.74 9.12 4.32
C GLU A 135 4.49 8.63 5.76
N ASP A 136 3.23 8.41 6.14
CA ASP A 136 2.87 7.87 7.46
C ASP A 136 3.38 6.44 7.64
N ILE A 137 3.21 5.59 6.63
CA ILE A 137 3.70 4.20 6.66
C ILE A 137 5.23 4.19 6.70
N PHE A 138 5.88 4.99 5.86
CA PHE A 138 7.34 5.12 5.84
C PHE A 138 7.90 5.54 7.19
N ARG A 139 7.34 6.60 7.81
CA ARG A 139 7.78 7.07 9.13
C ARG A 139 7.64 6.00 10.20
N LYS A 140 6.50 5.30 10.23
CA LYS A 140 6.25 4.20 11.18
C LYS A 140 7.26 3.07 10.97
N LEU A 141 7.50 2.64 9.73
CA LEU A 141 8.40 1.53 9.43
C LEU A 141 9.87 1.88 9.74
N ALA A 142 10.29 3.11 9.43
CA ALA A 142 11.65 3.59 9.67
C ALA A 142 11.97 3.71 11.17
N ALA A 143 10.97 4.04 12.01
CA ALA A 143 11.14 4.16 13.45
C ALA A 143 11.19 2.82 14.19
N LEU A 144 10.74 1.73 13.56
CA LEU A 144 10.82 0.40 14.15
C LEU A 144 12.22 -0.18 13.95
N HIS A 145 12.71 -0.96 14.92
CA HIS A 145 13.99 -1.69 14.83
C HIS A 145 13.78 -3.17 15.19
N LEU A 146 14.39 -4.08 14.42
CA LEU A 146 14.31 -5.54 14.62
C LEU A 146 15.25 -6.08 15.71
N ASP A 147 16.15 -5.26 16.24
CA ASP A 147 17.24 -5.62 17.17
C ASP A 147 16.80 -5.80 18.62
N SER A 148 15.54 -5.50 18.97
CA SER A 148 15.06 -5.60 20.34
C SER A 148 14.90 -7.08 20.80
N PRO A 149 15.59 -7.50 21.88
CA PRO A 149 15.65 -8.91 22.28
C PRO A 149 14.33 -9.48 22.84
N SER A 150 13.46 -8.64 23.40
CA SER A 150 12.32 -9.11 24.20
C SER A 150 11.08 -9.49 23.39
N ASN A 151 11.01 -9.16 22.09
CA ASN A 151 9.88 -9.58 21.23
C ASN A 151 10.13 -9.44 19.72
N LYS A 152 11.16 -10.10 19.19
CA LYS A 152 11.54 -10.03 17.76
C LYS A 152 10.40 -10.44 16.80
N TRP A 153 9.67 -11.50 17.14
CA TRP A 153 8.57 -12.00 16.31
C TRP A 153 7.40 -11.02 16.20
N LYS A 154 6.96 -10.42 17.31
CA LYS A 154 5.91 -9.39 17.28
C LYS A 154 6.35 -8.19 16.44
N LYS A 155 7.59 -7.72 16.63
CA LYS A 155 8.13 -6.63 15.83
C LYS A 155 8.21 -6.97 14.36
N ALA A 156 8.64 -8.18 14.01
CA ALA A 156 8.66 -8.65 12.63
C ALA A 156 7.27 -8.60 11.99
N LYS A 157 6.22 -8.98 12.74
CA LYS A 157 4.83 -8.84 12.29
C LYS A 157 4.38 -7.39 12.13
N GLU A 158 4.80 -6.48 13.02
CA GLU A 158 4.53 -5.05 12.86
C GLU A 158 5.22 -4.48 11.61
N HIS A 159 6.45 -4.91 11.31
CA HIS A 159 7.15 -4.52 10.07
C HIS A 159 6.43 -5.07 8.84
N GLU A 160 6.11 -6.36 8.82
CA GLU A 160 5.38 -7.03 7.74
C GLU A 160 4.05 -6.31 7.45
N GLN A 161 3.29 -5.96 8.49
CA GLN A 161 2.03 -5.24 8.35
C GLN A 161 2.20 -3.87 7.69
N LEU A 162 3.20 -3.08 8.09
CA LEU A 162 3.45 -1.77 7.50
C LEU A 162 3.94 -1.89 6.05
N MET A 163 4.77 -2.90 5.76
CA MET A 163 5.24 -3.15 4.40
C MET A 163 4.09 -3.55 3.46
N LEU A 164 3.21 -4.45 3.90
CA LEU A 164 2.02 -4.85 3.14
C LEU A 164 1.05 -3.69 2.97
N LEU A 165 0.88 -2.85 4.00
CA LEU A 165 0.05 -1.65 3.89
C LEU A 165 0.59 -0.69 2.82
N PHE A 166 1.91 -0.53 2.72
CA PHE A 166 2.51 0.23 1.63
C PHE A 166 2.24 -0.41 0.27
N GLU A 167 2.45 -1.73 0.15
CA GLU A 167 2.17 -2.46 -1.09
C GLU A 167 0.70 -2.29 -1.54
N ASP A 168 -0.24 -2.35 -0.60
CA ASP A 168 -1.66 -2.18 -0.88
C ASP A 168 -1.98 -0.76 -1.37
N THR A 169 -1.33 0.29 -0.81
CA THR A 169 -1.46 1.65 -1.35
C THR A 169 -1.03 1.76 -2.81
N LEU A 170 0.00 1.01 -3.23
CA LEU A 170 0.44 0.97 -4.63
C LEU A 170 -0.50 0.15 -5.52
N LYS A 171 -1.04 -0.97 -5.02
CA LYS A 171 -2.03 -1.77 -5.74
C LYS A 171 -3.30 -0.98 -6.01
N GLU A 172 -3.76 -0.21 -5.04
CA GLU A 172 -4.92 0.67 -5.19
C GLU A 172 -4.66 1.76 -6.23
N GLU A 173 -3.45 2.31 -6.29
CA GLU A 173 -3.03 3.23 -7.35
C GLU A 173 -3.14 2.56 -8.73
N ILE A 174 -2.52 1.39 -8.90
CA ILE A 174 -2.56 0.64 -10.16
C ILE A 174 -4.00 0.28 -10.54
N GLN A 175 -4.83 -0.12 -9.58
CA GLN A 175 -6.23 -0.47 -9.85
C GLN A 175 -7.03 0.73 -10.32
N GLN A 176 -6.81 1.90 -9.71
CA GLN A 176 -7.42 3.16 -10.14
C GLN A 176 -6.96 3.51 -11.56
N LEU A 177 -5.65 3.44 -11.83
CA LEU A 177 -5.08 3.66 -13.18
C LEU A 177 -5.64 2.70 -14.23
N LYS A 178 -5.84 1.42 -13.88
CA LYS A 178 -6.45 0.41 -14.77
C LYS A 178 -7.91 0.68 -15.04
N SER A 179 -8.66 1.19 -14.06
CA SER A 179 -10.07 1.53 -14.25
C SER A 179 -10.28 2.69 -15.24
N TRP A 180 -9.20 3.31 -15.68
CA TRP A 180 -9.17 4.42 -16.62
C TRP A 180 -8.73 4.01 -18.04
N GLN A 181 -8.35 2.74 -18.26
CA GLN A 181 -8.02 2.15 -19.57
C GLN A 181 -9.20 1.34 -20.13
#